data_AF-A0AAX2REC1-F1
#
_entry.id   AF-A0AAX2REC1-F1
#
_cell.length_a   1.000
_cell.length_b   1.000
_cell.length_c   1.000
_cell.angle_alpha   90.00
_cell.angle_beta   90.00
_cell.angle_gamma   90.00
#
_symmetry.space_group_name_H-M   'P 1'
#
loop_
_entity.id
_entity.type
_entity.pdbx_description
1 polymer ?
#
loop_
_entity_poly.entity_id
_entity_poly.type
_entity_poly.pdbx_seq_one_letter_code
_entity_poly.pdbx_strand_id
1 'polypeptide(L)'
;MHYANPTAIGRELRPRMAGLHLTHHASERTLSRTGLDGERLRSFVASGGAVILPWQSSAGTRVRTYHLIYNRDQDSFCVAVLAHHSAPDASPCIITVLTIEQFENDAGPVSVTRLRTAASQALDPVSFRAWEIRYFGGVLPTARYRVTTWFRRDDDLPGERPAQLVFHNAPVCRDFIETHSLQNAAGHPGFLDWYQAQAKLHGVPIERVVAIRIADTHPVELDVNAPAQPCPCCARKARSSEMFSSLAASPTGQENHNCR
;
A
#
# COMPACT_ATOMS: atom_id res chain seq x y z
N MET A 1 -12.14 -24.04 0.85
CA MET A 1 -11.34 -23.01 0.13
C MET A 1 -9.87 -23.39 0.24
N HIS A 2 -9.04 -22.93 -0.68
CA HIS A 2 -7.58 -23.07 -0.58
C HIS A 2 -6.90 -21.72 -0.84
N TYR A 3 -5.66 -21.60 -0.39
CA TYR A 3 -4.85 -20.40 -0.57
C TYR A 3 -4.36 -20.29 -2.01
N ALA A 4 -4.41 -19.10 -2.60
CA ALA A 4 -3.98 -18.85 -3.97
C ALA A 4 -3.26 -17.50 -4.10
N ASN A 5 -2.35 -17.39 -5.07
CA ASN A 5 -1.57 -16.16 -5.30
C ASN A 5 -2.46 -15.07 -5.93
N PRO A 6 -2.74 -13.95 -5.24
CA PRO A 6 -3.60 -12.88 -5.76
C PRO A 6 -3.07 -12.24 -7.05
N THR A 7 -1.75 -12.16 -7.22
CA THR A 7 -1.12 -11.60 -8.42
C THR A 7 -1.35 -12.49 -9.63
N ALA A 8 -1.31 -13.81 -9.44
CA ALA A 8 -1.60 -14.78 -10.51
C ALA A 8 -3.09 -14.70 -10.91
N ILE A 9 -4.00 -14.69 -9.92
CA ILE A 9 -5.43 -14.51 -10.14
C ILE A 9 -5.70 -13.20 -10.91
N GLY A 10 -5.10 -12.10 -10.48
CA GLY A 10 -5.28 -10.79 -11.14
C GLY A 10 -4.79 -10.78 -12.58
N ARG A 11 -3.67 -11.46 -12.88
CA ARG A 11 -3.14 -11.59 -14.25
C ARG A 11 -4.08 -12.39 -15.15
N GLU A 12 -4.70 -13.44 -14.62
CA GLU A 12 -5.64 -14.30 -15.33
C GLU A 12 -7.00 -13.59 -15.58
N LEU A 13 -7.48 -12.81 -14.62
CA LEU A 13 -8.79 -12.18 -14.69
C LEU A 13 -8.78 -10.86 -15.46
N ARG A 14 -7.75 -10.02 -15.31
CA ARG A 14 -7.71 -8.65 -15.82
C ARG A 14 -8.11 -8.49 -17.30
N PRO A 15 -7.65 -9.34 -18.24
CA PRO A 15 -8.04 -9.22 -19.65
C PRO A 15 -9.54 -9.41 -19.89
N ARG A 16 -10.23 -10.13 -19.01
CA ARG A 16 -11.65 -10.53 -19.15
C ARG A 16 -12.59 -9.65 -18.33
N MET A 17 -12.07 -8.75 -17.50
CA MET A 17 -12.86 -7.89 -16.63
C MET A 17 -13.79 -6.92 -17.39
N ALA A 18 -13.48 -6.61 -18.65
CA ALA A 18 -14.37 -5.83 -19.51
C ALA A 18 -15.74 -6.50 -19.71
N GLY A 19 -15.79 -7.85 -19.71
CA GLY A 19 -17.01 -8.64 -19.81
C GLY A 19 -17.65 -9.00 -18.46
N LEU A 20 -17.17 -8.43 -17.35
CA LEU A 20 -17.71 -8.70 -16.02
C LEU A 20 -19.19 -8.31 -15.98
N HIS A 21 -20.03 -9.26 -15.53
CA HIS A 21 -21.46 -9.05 -15.32
C HIS A 21 -21.89 -9.54 -13.94
N LEU A 22 -23.04 -9.06 -13.47
CA LEU A 22 -23.68 -9.50 -12.23
C LEU A 22 -24.78 -10.51 -12.54
N THR A 23 -24.86 -11.55 -11.72
CA THR A 23 -26.05 -12.42 -11.70
C THR A 23 -27.21 -11.71 -11.01
N HIS A 24 -28.45 -12.10 -11.33
CA HIS A 24 -29.64 -11.58 -10.65
C HIS A 24 -29.54 -11.70 -9.11
N HIS A 25 -29.11 -12.87 -8.63
CA HIS A 25 -28.89 -13.12 -7.21
C HIS A 25 -27.86 -12.16 -6.60
N ALA A 26 -26.76 -11.88 -7.31
CA ALA A 26 -25.77 -10.91 -6.86
C ALA A 26 -26.36 -9.50 -6.80
N SER A 27 -27.17 -9.09 -7.76
CA SER A 27 -27.80 -7.76 -7.76
C SER A 27 -28.69 -7.55 -6.53
N GLU A 28 -29.56 -8.52 -6.19
CA GLU A 28 -30.41 -8.46 -4.99
C GLU A 28 -29.58 -8.44 -3.69
N ARG A 29 -28.53 -9.27 -3.62
CA ARG A 29 -27.61 -9.34 -2.48
C ARG A 29 -26.79 -8.05 -2.34
N THR A 30 -26.40 -7.42 -3.44
CA THR A 30 -25.59 -6.19 -3.43
C THR A 30 -26.38 -5.06 -2.78
N LEU A 31 -27.60 -4.82 -3.24
CA LEU A 31 -28.43 -3.74 -2.68
C LEU A 31 -28.72 -3.97 -1.19
N SER A 32 -29.11 -5.20 -0.82
CA SER A 32 -29.45 -5.52 0.57
C SER A 32 -28.27 -5.50 1.53
N ARG A 33 -27.04 -5.79 1.08
CA ARG A 33 -25.86 -5.94 1.94
C ARG A 33 -24.90 -4.76 1.91
N THR A 34 -24.88 -4.04 0.80
CA THR A 34 -23.94 -2.94 0.59
C THR A 34 -24.66 -1.62 0.34
N GLY A 35 -25.98 -1.62 0.07
CA GLY A 35 -26.68 -0.42 -0.39
C GLY A 35 -26.13 0.14 -1.71
N LEU A 36 -25.17 -0.53 -2.35
CA LEU A 36 -24.65 -0.16 -3.65
C LEU A 36 -25.58 -0.68 -4.72
N ASP A 37 -25.72 0.12 -5.78
CA ASP A 37 -26.26 -0.37 -7.02
C ASP A 37 -25.32 -1.42 -7.66
N GLY A 38 -25.91 -2.41 -8.33
CA GLY A 38 -25.18 -3.51 -8.94
C GLY A 38 -24.20 -3.06 -10.03
N GLU A 39 -24.55 -2.03 -10.80
CA GLU A 39 -23.69 -1.50 -11.87
C GLU A 39 -22.49 -0.74 -11.30
N ARG A 40 -22.69 -0.03 -10.18
CA ARG A 40 -21.60 0.63 -9.45
C ARG A 40 -20.62 -0.39 -8.88
N LEU A 41 -21.11 -1.49 -8.31
CA LEU A 41 -20.26 -2.60 -7.88
C LEU A 41 -19.49 -3.21 -9.05
N ARG A 42 -20.18 -3.51 -10.16
CA ARG A 42 -19.58 -4.06 -11.38
C ARG A 42 -18.42 -3.22 -11.87
N SER A 43 -18.69 -1.93 -12.05
CA SER A 43 -17.74 -0.97 -12.60
C SER A 43 -16.53 -0.80 -11.69
N PHE A 44 -16.74 -0.77 -10.37
CA PHE A 44 -15.67 -0.66 -9.39
C PHE A 44 -14.74 -1.90 -9.39
N VAL A 45 -15.30 -3.11 -9.49
CA VAL A 45 -14.50 -4.33 -9.58
C VAL A 45 -13.78 -4.42 -10.93
N ALA A 46 -14.47 -4.09 -12.02
CA ALA A 46 -13.92 -4.14 -13.38
C ALA A 46 -12.75 -3.17 -13.58
N SER A 47 -12.78 -1.99 -12.93
CA SER A 47 -11.69 -1.01 -12.97
C SER A 47 -10.51 -1.35 -12.05
N GLY A 48 -10.60 -2.46 -11.29
CA GLY A 48 -9.54 -2.89 -10.38
C GLY A 48 -9.56 -2.18 -9.01
N GLY A 49 -10.67 -1.56 -8.63
CA GLY A 49 -10.86 -0.95 -7.32
C GLY A 49 -11.02 -1.96 -6.17
N ALA A 50 -11.20 -3.25 -6.47
CA ALA A 50 -11.31 -4.31 -5.49
C ALA A 50 -9.96 -5.01 -5.22
N VAL A 51 -9.73 -5.38 -3.95
CA VAL A 51 -8.53 -6.12 -3.54
C VAL A 51 -8.77 -7.61 -3.65
N ILE A 52 -8.05 -8.27 -4.55
CA ILE A 52 -8.09 -9.73 -4.70
C ILE A 52 -7.55 -10.38 -3.42
N LEU A 53 -8.40 -11.15 -2.74
CA LEU A 53 -8.06 -11.90 -1.55
C LEU A 53 -7.39 -13.26 -1.92
N PRO A 54 -6.52 -13.82 -1.07
CA PRO A 54 -5.71 -14.99 -1.40
C PRO A 54 -6.45 -16.31 -1.16
N TRP A 55 -7.75 -16.33 -1.46
CA TRP A 55 -8.57 -17.52 -1.33
C TRP A 55 -9.22 -17.85 -2.66
N GLN A 56 -9.35 -19.15 -2.89
CA GLN A 56 -10.00 -19.69 -4.06
C GLN A 56 -10.83 -20.92 -3.67
N SER A 57 -11.94 -21.12 -4.36
CA SER A 57 -12.68 -22.37 -4.31
C SER A 57 -13.09 -22.80 -5.70
N SER A 58 -13.43 -24.07 -5.86
CA SER A 58 -13.91 -24.62 -7.13
C SER A 58 -15.34 -25.11 -6.93
N ALA A 59 -16.20 -24.86 -7.91
CA ALA A 59 -17.56 -25.38 -7.97
C ALA A 59 -17.81 -25.91 -9.38
N GLY A 60 -17.68 -27.23 -9.56
CA GLY A 60 -17.66 -27.84 -10.89
C GLY A 60 -16.48 -27.33 -11.71
N THR A 61 -16.74 -26.84 -12.92
CA THR A 61 -15.73 -26.29 -13.83
C THR A 61 -15.39 -24.81 -13.56
N ARG A 62 -16.06 -24.19 -12.58
CA ARG A 62 -15.83 -22.78 -12.25
C ARG A 62 -14.93 -22.62 -11.04
N VAL A 63 -14.03 -21.66 -11.17
CA VAL A 63 -13.20 -21.15 -10.09
C VAL A 63 -13.90 -19.94 -9.47
N ARG A 64 -13.91 -19.88 -8.14
CA ARG A 64 -14.41 -18.75 -7.36
C ARG A 64 -13.25 -18.01 -6.71
N THR A 65 -13.22 -16.71 -6.90
CA THR A 65 -12.25 -15.79 -6.28
C THR A 65 -12.98 -14.72 -5.48
N TYR A 66 -12.31 -14.16 -4.49
CA TYR A 66 -12.91 -13.29 -3.49
C TYR A 66 -12.25 -11.92 -3.57
N HIS A 67 -13.06 -10.87 -3.71
CA HIS A 67 -12.61 -9.52 -4.00
C HIS A 67 -13.15 -8.60 -2.92
N LEU A 68 -12.26 -8.10 -2.06
CA LEU A 68 -12.58 -7.21 -0.96
C LEU A 68 -12.81 -5.79 -1.47
N ILE A 69 -13.88 -5.19 -0.98
CA ILE A 69 -14.34 -3.87 -1.38
C ILE A 69 -14.63 -3.06 -0.13
N TYR A 70 -14.16 -1.81 -0.12
CA TYR A 70 -14.56 -0.84 0.89
C TYR A 70 -15.72 -0.01 0.35
N ASN A 71 -16.85 -0.08 1.05
CA ASN A 71 -18.01 0.72 0.73
C ASN A 71 -18.01 2.00 1.56
N ARG A 72 -17.65 3.10 0.91
CA ARG A 72 -17.60 4.42 1.54
C ARG A 72 -18.97 4.89 2.08
N ASP A 73 -20.07 4.51 1.42
CA ASP A 73 -21.40 5.06 1.71
C ASP A 73 -21.96 4.44 3.01
N GLN A 74 -21.50 3.25 3.39
CA GLN A 74 -21.85 2.56 4.65
C GLN A 74 -20.68 2.45 5.64
N ASP A 75 -19.51 3.02 5.31
CA ASP A 75 -18.27 2.91 6.09
C ASP A 75 -17.90 1.45 6.43
N SER A 76 -18.12 0.50 5.51
CA SER A 76 -18.06 -0.95 5.76
C SER A 76 -17.32 -1.74 4.69
N PHE A 77 -16.90 -2.96 5.04
CA PHE A 77 -16.26 -3.89 4.10
C PHE A 77 -17.21 -4.97 3.62
N CYS A 78 -17.09 -5.33 2.35
CA CYS A 78 -17.80 -6.45 1.75
C CYS A 78 -16.89 -7.24 0.82
N VAL A 79 -17.30 -8.47 0.48
CA VAL A 79 -16.53 -9.36 -0.39
C VAL A 79 -17.38 -9.78 -1.57
N ALA A 80 -17.03 -9.32 -2.77
CA ALA A 80 -17.62 -9.81 -4.01
C ALA A 80 -17.02 -11.17 -4.36
N VAL A 81 -17.88 -12.15 -4.62
CA VAL A 81 -17.47 -13.49 -5.06
C VAL A 81 -17.60 -13.57 -6.56
N LEU A 82 -16.47 -13.71 -7.25
CA LEU A 82 -16.40 -13.81 -8.70
C LEU A 82 -16.25 -15.27 -9.09
N ALA A 83 -17.11 -15.76 -9.97
CA ALA A 83 -16.93 -17.05 -10.63
C ALA A 83 -16.36 -16.85 -12.03
N HIS A 84 -15.37 -17.63 -12.41
CA HIS A 84 -14.78 -17.64 -13.75
C HIS A 84 -14.47 -19.07 -14.20
N HIS A 85 -14.26 -19.23 -15.51
CA HIS A 85 -13.80 -20.48 -16.11
C HIS A 85 -12.33 -20.32 -16.53
N SER A 86 -11.62 -21.42 -16.72
CA SER A 86 -10.26 -21.42 -17.32
C SER A 86 -10.26 -21.07 -18.81
N ALA A 87 -11.43 -21.02 -19.45
CA ALA A 87 -11.54 -20.75 -20.88
C ALA A 87 -11.31 -19.25 -21.12
N PRO A 88 -10.51 -18.88 -22.14
CA PRO A 88 -10.10 -17.49 -22.36
C PRO A 88 -11.27 -16.57 -22.70
N ASP A 89 -12.29 -17.07 -23.38
CA ASP A 89 -13.45 -16.27 -23.82
C ASP A 89 -14.57 -16.23 -22.77
N ALA A 90 -14.43 -16.99 -21.68
CA ALA A 90 -15.45 -17.04 -20.65
C ALA A 90 -15.34 -15.82 -19.72
N SER A 91 -16.31 -14.91 -19.84
CA SER A 91 -16.39 -13.73 -18.97
C SER A 91 -16.60 -14.12 -17.50
N PRO A 92 -15.86 -13.51 -16.56
CA PRO A 92 -16.12 -13.66 -15.14
C PRO A 92 -17.49 -13.08 -14.78
N CYS A 93 -18.10 -13.58 -13.71
CA CYS A 93 -19.35 -13.04 -13.18
C CYS A 93 -19.32 -12.88 -11.67
N ILE A 94 -19.93 -11.83 -11.16
CA ILE A 94 -20.19 -11.67 -9.73
C ILE A 94 -21.42 -12.51 -9.40
N ILE A 95 -21.21 -13.56 -8.59
CA ILE A 95 -22.28 -14.52 -8.24
C ILE A 95 -22.96 -14.20 -6.91
N THR A 96 -22.27 -13.51 -6.01
CA THR A 96 -22.84 -13.02 -4.74
C THR A 96 -21.92 -11.98 -4.11
N VAL A 97 -22.44 -11.29 -3.09
CA VAL A 97 -21.68 -10.38 -2.23
C VAL A 97 -21.87 -10.83 -0.79
N LEU A 98 -20.77 -11.03 -0.07
CA LEU A 98 -20.74 -11.41 1.34
C LEU A 98 -20.47 -10.17 2.20
N THR A 99 -21.02 -10.15 3.42
CA THR A 99 -20.49 -9.25 4.45
C THR A 99 -19.11 -9.72 4.86
N ILE A 100 -18.30 -8.85 5.45
CA ILE A 100 -16.97 -9.24 5.93
C ILE A 100 -17.06 -10.36 6.97
N GLU A 101 -18.04 -10.33 7.87
CA GLU A 101 -18.22 -11.34 8.92
C GLU A 101 -18.55 -12.72 8.33
N GLN A 102 -19.40 -12.77 7.30
CA GLN A 102 -19.71 -14.02 6.60
C GLN A 102 -18.47 -14.62 5.95
N PHE A 103 -17.67 -13.77 5.30
CA PHE A 103 -16.43 -14.22 4.69
C PHE A 103 -15.44 -14.72 5.73
N GLU A 104 -15.25 -14.00 6.83
CA GLU A 104 -14.28 -14.35 7.88
C GLU A 104 -14.68 -15.61 8.64
N ASN A 105 -15.98 -15.88 8.81
CA ASN A 105 -16.46 -17.16 9.35
C ASN A 105 -16.07 -18.36 8.47
N ASP A 106 -16.05 -18.18 7.14
CA ASP A 106 -15.77 -19.27 6.20
C ASP A 106 -14.26 -19.44 5.91
N ALA A 107 -13.49 -18.35 5.91
CA ALA A 107 -12.11 -18.31 5.39
C ALA A 107 -11.07 -17.84 6.41
N GLY A 108 -11.49 -17.35 7.58
CA GLY A 108 -10.65 -16.69 8.56
C GLY A 108 -10.51 -15.18 8.34
N PRO A 109 -9.86 -14.48 9.28
CA PRO A 109 -9.80 -13.02 9.31
C PRO A 109 -9.05 -12.43 8.11
N VAL A 110 -9.55 -11.30 7.60
CA VAL A 110 -8.89 -10.51 6.57
C VAL A 110 -7.76 -9.70 7.20
N SER A 111 -6.57 -9.73 6.58
CA SER A 111 -5.43 -9.00 7.13
C SER A 111 -5.65 -7.48 7.10
N VAL A 112 -5.19 -6.79 8.14
CA VAL A 112 -5.22 -5.32 8.23
C VAL A 112 -4.64 -4.63 6.99
N THR A 113 -3.57 -5.19 6.41
CA THR A 113 -2.98 -4.68 5.17
C THR A 113 -3.97 -4.67 4.01
N ARG A 114 -4.83 -5.69 3.89
CA ARG A 114 -5.83 -5.78 2.83
C ARG A 114 -7.00 -4.83 3.06
N LEU A 115 -7.46 -4.71 4.31
CA LEU A 115 -8.46 -3.71 4.70
C LEU A 115 -7.99 -2.30 4.34
N ARG A 116 -6.76 -1.94 4.72
CA ARG A 116 -6.15 -0.65 4.36
C ARG A 116 -6.04 -0.45 2.86
N THR A 117 -5.62 -1.48 2.11
CA THR A 117 -5.49 -1.38 0.66
C THR A 117 -6.85 -1.15 0.00
N ALA A 118 -7.90 -1.85 0.44
CA ALA A 118 -9.25 -1.68 -0.10
C ALA A 118 -9.83 -0.29 0.25
N ALA A 119 -9.65 0.17 1.49
CA ALA A 119 -10.04 1.52 1.87
C ALA A 119 -9.28 2.59 1.09
N SER A 120 -7.97 2.42 0.86
CA SER A 120 -7.21 3.36 0.04
C SER A 120 -7.70 3.38 -1.41
N GLN A 121 -8.02 2.23 -2.01
CA GLN A 121 -8.53 2.18 -3.38
C GLN A 121 -9.89 2.89 -3.55
N ALA A 122 -10.68 2.99 -2.48
CA ALA A 122 -12.02 3.57 -2.49
C ALA A 122 -12.08 5.04 -2.03
N LEU A 123 -11.04 5.55 -1.36
CA LEU A 123 -11.02 6.86 -0.72
C LEU A 123 -9.92 7.76 -1.30
N ASP A 124 -10.16 9.06 -1.37
CA ASP A 124 -9.10 10.02 -1.61
C ASP A 124 -8.10 10.03 -0.43
N PRO A 125 -6.87 10.55 -0.62
CA PRO A 125 -5.85 10.52 0.41
C PRO A 125 -6.25 11.14 1.75
N VAL A 126 -7.07 12.21 1.76
CA VAL A 126 -7.50 12.88 3.00
C VAL A 126 -8.54 12.02 3.72
N SER A 127 -9.56 11.57 3.00
CA SER A 127 -10.60 10.70 3.54
C SER A 127 -10.04 9.37 4.05
N PHE A 128 -9.05 8.79 3.35
CA PHE A 128 -8.38 7.57 3.79
C PHE A 128 -7.67 7.75 5.14
N ARG A 129 -7.05 8.90 5.40
CA ARG A 129 -6.40 9.16 6.70
C ARG A 129 -7.38 9.36 7.83
N ALA A 130 -8.44 10.12 7.58
CA ALA A 130 -9.52 10.26 8.55
C ALA A 130 -10.12 8.88 8.89
N TRP A 131 -10.31 8.04 7.87
CA TRP A 131 -10.73 6.66 8.05
C TRP A 131 -9.74 5.84 8.88
N GLU A 132 -8.43 5.88 8.60
CA GLU A 132 -7.43 5.13 9.37
C GLU A 132 -7.41 5.53 10.85
N ILE A 133 -7.52 6.83 11.15
CA ILE A 133 -7.58 7.34 12.53
C ILE A 133 -8.81 6.77 13.26
N ARG A 134 -9.99 6.83 12.63
CA ARG A 134 -11.22 6.30 13.23
C ARG A 134 -11.15 4.78 13.41
N TYR A 135 -10.69 4.06 12.39
CA TYR A 135 -10.74 2.60 12.33
C TYR A 135 -9.68 1.94 13.24
N PHE A 136 -8.53 2.57 13.45
CA PHE A 136 -7.43 2.04 14.27
C PHE A 136 -7.23 2.78 15.60
N GLY A 137 -8.25 3.50 16.08
CA GLY A 137 -8.27 4.04 17.45
C GLY A 137 -7.29 5.20 17.68
N GLY A 138 -7.16 6.11 16.72
CA GLY A 138 -6.40 7.35 16.87
C GLY A 138 -4.89 7.22 16.64
N VAL A 139 -4.33 6.01 16.66
CA VAL A 139 -2.92 5.77 16.38
C VAL A 139 -2.76 5.39 14.92
N LEU A 140 -2.42 6.37 14.09
CA LEU A 140 -1.97 6.08 12.74
C LEU A 140 -0.72 5.19 12.81
N PRO A 141 -0.68 4.05 12.09
CA PRO A 141 0.51 3.22 12.00
C PRO A 141 1.71 4.06 11.58
N THR A 142 2.93 3.68 11.99
CA THR A 142 4.14 4.31 11.46
C THR A 142 4.07 4.28 9.93
N ALA A 143 4.20 5.46 9.30
CA ALA A 143 4.16 5.53 7.85
C ALA A 143 5.29 4.67 7.26
N ARG A 144 4.93 3.76 6.35
CA ARG A 144 5.88 2.85 5.69
C ARG A 144 6.02 3.26 4.24
N TYR A 145 6.67 4.41 4.04
CA TYR A 145 6.86 4.95 2.70
C TYR A 145 7.70 3.97 1.87
N ARG A 146 7.17 3.64 0.69
CA ARG A 146 7.80 2.76 -0.29
C ARG A 146 8.24 3.62 -1.47
N VAL A 147 9.48 3.48 -1.89
CA VAL A 147 10.03 4.18 -3.04
C VAL A 147 10.23 3.18 -4.16
N THR A 148 9.39 3.28 -5.18
CA THR A 148 9.54 2.50 -6.40
C THR A 148 10.46 3.26 -7.35
N THR A 149 11.52 2.59 -7.77
CA THR A 149 12.53 3.13 -8.68
C THR A 149 12.48 2.35 -9.98
N TRP A 150 12.40 3.07 -11.10
CA TRP A 150 12.56 2.51 -12.44
C TRP A 150 13.90 2.95 -13.01
N PHE A 151 14.66 2.02 -13.59
CA PHE A 151 16.00 2.32 -14.12
C PHE A 151 16.33 1.43 -15.32
N ARG A 152 17.28 1.89 -16.14
CA ARG A 152 17.83 1.12 -17.26
C ARG A 152 19.03 0.29 -16.83
N ARG A 153 19.12 -0.94 -17.33
CA ARG A 153 20.33 -1.78 -17.17
C ARG A 153 21.32 -1.53 -18.30
N ASP A 154 22.53 -2.05 -18.15
CA ASP A 154 23.58 -1.97 -19.18
C ASP A 154 23.22 -2.70 -20.47
N ASP A 155 22.46 -3.78 -20.35
CA ASP A 155 22.07 -4.68 -21.42
C ASP A 155 20.68 -4.37 -22.00
N ASP A 156 20.00 -3.34 -21.51
CA ASP A 156 18.66 -2.97 -22.01
C ASP A 156 18.72 -2.55 -23.48
N LEU A 157 18.00 -3.26 -24.35
CA LEU A 157 17.85 -2.87 -25.76
C LEU A 157 16.92 -1.65 -25.92
N PRO A 158 17.06 -0.88 -27.03
CA PRO A 158 16.13 0.21 -27.33
C PRO A 158 14.68 -0.25 -27.36
N GLY A 159 13.83 0.37 -26.53
CA GLY A 159 12.40 0.03 -26.42
C GLY A 159 12.05 -0.99 -25.34
N GLU A 160 13.03 -1.58 -24.65
CA GLU A 160 12.75 -2.47 -23.52
C GLU A 160 12.07 -1.73 -22.36
N ARG A 161 11.36 -2.47 -21.51
CA ARG A 161 10.74 -1.89 -20.31
C ARG A 161 11.80 -1.70 -19.23
N PRO A 162 11.88 -0.52 -18.59
CA PRO A 162 12.81 -0.29 -17.49
C PRO A 162 12.65 -1.34 -16.39
N ALA A 163 13.78 -1.75 -15.80
CA ALA A 163 13.77 -2.54 -14.58
C ALA A 163 13.11 -1.76 -13.43
N GLN A 164 12.51 -2.47 -12.49
CA GLN A 164 11.80 -1.89 -11.34
C GLN A 164 12.32 -2.49 -10.04
N LEU A 165 12.55 -1.65 -9.04
CA LEU A 165 12.87 -2.05 -7.67
C LEU A 165 12.08 -1.22 -6.65
N VAL A 166 11.78 -1.80 -5.50
CA VAL A 166 11.04 -1.13 -4.42
C VAL A 166 11.89 -1.09 -3.16
N PHE A 167 12.21 0.10 -2.70
CA PHE A 167 12.83 0.34 -1.39
C PHE A 167 11.74 0.59 -0.35
N HIS A 168 11.91 0.01 0.83
CA HIS A 168 10.95 0.11 1.92
C HIS A 168 11.48 0.99 3.04
N ASN A 169 10.56 1.59 3.80
CA ASN A 169 10.86 2.38 4.99
C ASN A 169 11.70 3.63 4.71
N ALA A 170 11.31 4.42 3.70
CA ALA A 170 11.94 5.71 3.46
C ALA A 170 11.83 6.60 4.73
N PRO A 171 12.92 7.27 5.16
CA PRO A 171 13.01 7.93 6.46
C PRO A 171 12.36 9.31 6.41
N VAL A 172 11.11 9.38 5.99
CA VAL A 172 10.36 10.62 5.86
C VAL A 172 9.38 10.72 7.01
N CYS A 173 9.42 11.82 7.77
CA CYS A 173 8.49 12.03 8.86
C CYS A 173 7.07 12.37 8.35
N ARG A 174 6.05 11.97 9.09
CA ARG A 174 4.66 12.34 8.79
C ARG A 174 4.45 13.86 8.78
N ASP A 175 4.90 14.55 9.83
CA ASP A 175 4.80 16.01 9.94
C ASP A 175 5.37 16.72 8.71
N PHE A 176 6.44 16.16 8.13
CA PHE A 176 7.03 16.69 6.90
C PHE A 176 6.08 16.53 5.71
N ILE A 177 5.47 15.36 5.53
CA ILE A 177 4.50 15.11 4.46
C ILE A 177 3.26 15.98 4.60
N GLU A 178 2.76 16.16 5.82
CA GLU A 178 1.61 17.02 6.09
C GLU A 178 1.90 18.50 5.77
N THR A 179 3.15 18.93 5.97
CA THR A 179 3.56 20.32 5.72
C THR A 179 3.97 20.56 4.26
N HIS A 180 4.67 19.62 3.64
CA HIS A 180 5.36 19.81 2.36
C HIS A 180 4.86 18.90 1.24
N SER A 181 3.88 18.03 1.49
CA SER A 181 3.39 16.97 0.60
C SER A 181 4.34 15.78 0.41
N LEU A 182 3.76 14.66 -0.03
CA LEU A 182 4.49 13.42 -0.33
C LEU A 182 5.38 13.54 -1.58
N GLN A 183 5.00 14.39 -2.54
CA GLN A 183 5.79 14.66 -3.74
C GLN A 183 7.16 15.25 -3.42
N ASN A 184 7.27 16.04 -2.35
CA ASN A 184 8.50 16.72 -1.96
C ASN A 184 9.36 15.92 -0.96
N ALA A 185 9.10 14.62 -0.81
CA ALA A 185 9.79 13.77 0.16
C ALA A 185 11.32 13.71 -0.04
N ALA A 186 11.82 14.00 -1.25
CA ALA A 186 13.26 14.07 -1.53
C ALA A 186 13.97 15.19 -0.76
N GLY A 187 13.24 16.27 -0.43
CA GLY A 187 13.73 17.38 0.38
C GLY A 187 13.85 17.08 1.88
N HIS A 188 13.48 15.88 2.35
CA HIS A 188 13.58 15.52 3.76
C HIS A 188 15.05 15.32 4.21
N PRO A 189 15.49 15.78 5.41
CA PRO A 189 16.88 15.75 5.93
C PRO A 189 17.57 14.37 6.15
N GLY A 190 17.31 13.40 5.30
CA GLY A 190 17.91 12.06 5.34
C GLY A 190 17.39 11.15 4.24
N PHE A 191 16.49 11.63 3.38
CA PHE A 191 15.97 10.84 2.28
C PHE A 191 17.06 10.53 1.26
N LEU A 192 17.85 11.53 0.86
CA LEU A 192 18.87 11.37 -0.18
C LEU A 192 19.95 10.36 0.25
N ASP A 193 20.50 10.51 1.46
CA ASP A 193 21.52 9.60 2.00
C ASP A 193 21.00 8.17 2.09
N TRP A 194 19.76 8.01 2.58
CA TRP A 194 19.09 6.71 2.62
C TRP A 194 18.91 6.13 1.22
N TYR A 195 18.44 6.93 0.26
CA TYR A 195 18.18 6.48 -1.11
C TYR A 195 19.48 6.04 -1.79
N GLN A 196 20.56 6.81 -1.65
CA GLN A 196 21.87 6.45 -2.17
C GLN A 196 22.40 5.16 -1.56
N ALA A 197 22.22 4.97 -0.24
CA ALA A 197 22.60 3.73 0.43
C ALA A 197 21.80 2.52 -0.09
N GLN A 198 20.49 2.67 -0.29
CA GLN A 198 19.64 1.62 -0.86
C GLN A 198 20.01 1.31 -2.31
N ALA A 199 20.21 2.33 -3.15
CA ALA A 199 20.61 2.17 -4.54
C ALA A 199 21.95 1.43 -4.64
N LYS A 200 22.94 1.81 -3.82
CA LYS A 200 24.24 1.12 -3.76
C LYS A 200 24.10 -0.33 -3.31
N LEU A 201 23.34 -0.59 -2.24
CA LEU A 201 23.14 -1.93 -1.71
C LEU A 201 22.51 -2.88 -2.74
N HIS A 202 21.63 -2.36 -3.58
CA HIS A 202 20.90 -3.13 -4.59
C HIS A 202 21.46 -3.02 -6.01
N GLY A 203 22.62 -2.38 -6.19
CA GLY A 203 23.26 -2.22 -7.49
C GLY A 203 22.44 -1.42 -8.51
N VAL A 204 21.66 -0.44 -8.06
CA VAL A 204 20.89 0.44 -8.93
C VAL A 204 21.80 1.54 -9.48
N PRO A 205 21.97 1.65 -10.82
CA PRO A 205 22.70 2.75 -11.44
C PRO A 205 21.85 4.03 -11.36
N ILE A 206 22.17 4.91 -10.40
CA ILE A 206 21.39 6.12 -10.10
C ILE A 206 21.29 7.03 -11.34
N GLU A 207 22.37 7.15 -12.10
CA GLU A 207 22.45 7.93 -13.33
C GLU A 207 21.54 7.41 -14.46
N ARG A 208 20.97 6.21 -14.31
CA ARG A 208 20.06 5.59 -15.26
C ARG A 208 18.64 5.41 -14.72
N VAL A 209 18.36 6.02 -13.57
CA VAL A 209 17.01 6.08 -13.03
C VAL A 209 16.16 6.95 -13.95
N VAL A 210 15.05 6.38 -14.43
CA VAL A 210 14.10 7.05 -15.33
C VAL A 210 12.91 7.64 -14.60
N ALA A 211 12.54 7.08 -13.46
CA ALA A 211 11.44 7.57 -12.65
C ALA A 211 11.57 7.08 -11.21
N ILE A 212 11.10 7.91 -10.27
CA ILE A 212 10.95 7.54 -8.87
C ILE A 212 9.52 7.90 -8.43
N ARG A 213 8.84 6.94 -7.80
CA ARG A 213 7.55 7.19 -7.16
C ARG A 213 7.61 6.80 -5.71
N ILE A 214 7.05 7.63 -4.85
CA ILE A 214 6.91 7.33 -3.43
C ILE A 214 5.44 7.05 -3.10
N ALA A 215 5.20 6.03 -2.28
CA ALA A 215 3.87 5.64 -1.88
C ALA A 215 3.82 5.45 -0.37
N ASP A 216 2.85 6.08 0.29
CA ASP A 216 2.30 5.53 1.52
C ASP A 216 1.24 4.49 1.14
N THR A 217 0.17 5.00 0.51
CA THR A 217 -0.95 4.21 -0.02
C THR A 217 -0.93 4.18 -1.54
N HIS A 218 -1.04 5.35 -2.17
CA HIS A 218 -0.92 5.51 -3.62
C HIS A 218 0.45 6.04 -4.01
N PRO A 219 1.03 5.52 -5.10
CA PRO A 219 2.28 6.06 -5.63
C PRO A 219 2.03 7.44 -6.23
N VAL A 220 2.77 8.43 -5.75
CA VAL A 220 2.90 9.75 -6.37
C VAL A 220 4.28 9.87 -6.98
N GLU A 221 4.39 10.65 -8.04
CA GLU A 221 5.69 11.00 -8.62
C GLU A 221 6.48 11.84 -7.61
N LEU A 222 7.74 11.45 -7.40
CA LEU A 222 8.63 12.15 -6.48
C LEU A 222 9.33 13.28 -7.23
N ASP A 223 9.26 14.50 -6.72
CA ASP A 223 10.11 15.57 -7.22
C ASP A 223 11.52 15.38 -6.66
N VAL A 224 12.40 14.81 -7.49
CA VAL A 224 13.81 14.55 -7.15
C VAL A 224 14.63 15.83 -6.96
N ASN A 225 14.13 16.97 -7.45
CA ASN A 225 14.75 18.28 -7.31
C ASN A 225 14.14 19.09 -6.16
N ALA A 226 13.25 18.49 -5.36
CA ALA A 226 12.65 19.17 -4.23
C ALA A 226 13.75 19.73 -3.30
N PRO A 227 13.73 21.04 -3.00
CA PRO A 227 14.75 21.65 -2.16
C PRO A 227 14.74 21.03 -0.76
N ALA A 228 15.91 20.97 -0.12
CA ALA A 228 16.01 20.52 1.26
C ALA A 228 15.14 21.41 2.17
N GLN A 229 14.17 20.80 2.87
CA GLN A 229 13.25 21.48 3.78
C GLN A 229 13.52 21.03 5.22
N PRO A 230 13.39 21.93 6.21
CA PRO A 230 13.51 21.55 7.60
C PRO A 230 12.37 20.61 8.00
N CYS A 231 12.69 19.56 8.77
CA CYS A 231 11.68 18.70 9.37
C CYS A 231 11.55 19.00 10.87
N PRO A 232 10.40 19.52 11.35
CA PRO A 232 10.17 19.79 12.77
C PRO A 232 10.32 18.56 13.67
N CYS A 233 10.02 17.37 13.15
CA CYS A 233 10.17 16.11 13.88
C CYS A 233 11.66 15.73 14.04
N CYS A 234 12.45 15.80 12.96
CA CYS A 234 13.88 15.50 13.00
C CYS A 234 14.66 16.50 13.86
N ALA A 235 14.34 17.79 13.77
CA ALA A 235 14.97 18.81 14.61
C ALA A 235 14.73 18.57 16.10
N ARG A 236 13.52 18.12 16.49
CA ARG A 236 13.20 17.75 17.87
C ARG A 236 13.98 16.51 18.34
N LYS A 237 14.10 15.48 17.48
CA LYS A 237 14.87 14.26 17.79
C LYS A 237 16.36 14.50 17.96
N ALA A 238 16.95 15.35 17.11
CA ALA A 238 18.36 15.74 17.22
C ALA A 238 18.65 16.42 18.57
N ARG A 239 17.81 17.39 18.97
CA ARG A 239 17.93 18.08 20.27
C ARG A 239 17.79 17.15 21.48
N SER A 240 16.87 16.18 21.43
CA SER A 240 16.74 15.20 22.51
C SER A 240 17.95 14.26 22.60
N SER A 241 18.57 13.88 21.47
CA SER A 241 19.77 13.05 21.45
C SER A 241 20.99 13.78 22.03
N GLU A 242 21.08 15.09 21.82
CA GLU A 242 22.13 15.93 22.41
C GLU A 242 21.95 16.12 23.92
N MET A 243 20.71 16.27 24.40
CA MET A 243 20.41 16.37 25.84
C MET A 243 20.71 15.09 26.63
N PHE A 244 20.64 13.91 26.02
CA PHE A 244 21.06 12.67 26.68
C PHE A 244 22.56 12.39 26.55
N SER A 245 23.23 12.97 25.56
CA SER A 245 24.68 12.85 25.40
C SER A 245 25.45 13.75 26.36
N SER A 246 24.87 14.86 26.83
CA SER A 246 25.47 15.76 27.82
C SER A 246 25.44 15.23 29.27
N LEU A 247 24.75 14.11 29.53
CA LEU A 247 24.78 13.41 30.83
C LEU A 247 25.88 12.34 30.91
N ALA A 248 26.67 12.14 29.86
CA ALA A 248 27.79 11.20 29.82
C ALA A 248 29.16 11.92 29.83
N ALA A 249 29.29 13.02 30.57
CA ALA A 249 30.58 13.62 30.93
C ALA A 249 30.90 13.30 32.40
N SER A 250 32.05 12.67 32.60
CA SER A 250 32.52 11.90 33.76
C SER A 250 32.48 12.62 35.12
N PRO A 251 32.27 11.88 36.23
CA PRO A 251 32.62 12.34 37.57
C PRO A 251 34.09 12.03 37.91
N THR A 252 34.78 13.07 38.39
CA THR A 252 35.78 13.05 39.47
C THR A 252 37.03 12.16 39.31
N GLY A 253 38.10 12.75 38.78
CA GLY A 253 39.46 12.44 39.20
C GLY A 253 39.87 13.41 40.31
N GLN A 254 39.62 13.04 41.57
CA GLN A 254 40.13 13.76 42.73
C GLN A 254 41.60 13.39 42.95
N GLU A 255 42.47 14.41 42.96
CA GLU A 255 43.80 14.35 43.54
C GLU A 255 43.76 13.88 45.00
N ASN A 256 44.76 13.10 45.43
CA ASN A 256 45.49 13.38 46.67
C ASN A 256 46.80 12.56 46.80
N HIS A 257 47.90 13.30 46.61
CA HIS A 257 49.10 13.38 47.45
C HIS A 257 49.89 12.15 47.98
N ASN A 258 51.17 12.17 47.57
CA ASN A 258 52.42 12.15 48.37
C ASN A 258 52.97 10.88 49.04
N CYS A 259 54.21 10.59 48.60
CA CYS A 259 55.41 10.22 49.36
C CYS A 259 55.47 8.85 50.09
N ARG A 260 56.20 7.89 49.50
CA ARG A 260 57.63 7.67 49.77
C ARG A 260 58.24 6.73 48.74
#